data_AF-A0A2E7R8W1-F1
#
_entry.id   AF-A0A2E7R8W1-F1
#
_cell.length_a   1.000
_cell.length_b   1.000
_cell.length_c   1.000
_cell.angle_alpha   90.00
_cell.angle_beta   90.00
_cell.angle_gamma   90.00
#
_symmetry.space_group_name_H-M   'P 1'
#
loop_
_entity.id
_entity.type
_entity.pdbx_description
1 polymer ?
#
loop_
_entity_poly.entity_id
_entity_poly.type
_entity_poly.pdbx_seq_one_letter_code
_entity_poly.pdbx_strand_id
1 'polypeptide(L)'
;MTIERVGIIGAGTMGSGIATNIAENGMEVSLIDLSQEKLDSALERARKFYARNVDKERMSQTAAAAALERLSVGGKLDALGNCDLVIEAVFERFDLKAEVYSNLRGLLKDDVILGTNTSCLKVSALGEKVHNPARFLGIHYFNPPAVSPIVEVVRGKKTDDSVVQEVLYFCRETHKRPVLCRDSSGFALNRFFCPYANEAARLFDEGLGSTAEIDRVATHVLGAAAGPFVVMNLVGMQVMLHAQDNLTELGAFYAPATSLVNKGKHAEAWSIDPLNSGPDEIRDQEIADRLMGAIFLPVLQEIDEEVAIPADIDLGAALALKFGKPPCALMDTLGREAVERMILPLASQYDARMPESLEQVGSLTT
;
A
#
# COMPACT_ATOMS: atom_id res chain seq x y z
N MET A 1 -5.13 -18.91 17.43
CA MET A 1 -6.37 -18.29 17.95
C MET A 1 -7.25 -17.91 16.77
N THR A 2 -8.59 -17.98 16.90
CA THR A 2 -9.51 -17.43 15.89
C THR A 2 -9.78 -15.97 16.24
N ILE A 3 -9.58 -15.06 15.29
CA ILE A 3 -9.89 -13.63 15.48
C ILE A 3 -11.38 -13.43 15.20
N GLU A 4 -12.15 -13.07 16.22
CA GLU A 4 -13.61 -12.86 16.12
C GLU A 4 -14.02 -11.42 16.43
N ARG A 5 -13.25 -10.74 17.29
CA ARG A 5 -13.51 -9.36 17.73
C ARG A 5 -12.35 -8.45 17.34
N VAL A 6 -12.62 -7.45 16.50
CA VAL A 6 -11.60 -6.52 16.00
C VAL A 6 -11.85 -5.10 16.47
N GLY A 7 -10.83 -4.49 17.07
CA GLY A 7 -10.80 -3.06 17.38
C GLY A 7 -10.18 -2.28 16.24
N ILE A 8 -10.77 -1.16 15.83
CA ILE A 8 -10.19 -0.24 14.85
C ILE A 8 -10.05 1.15 15.49
N ILE A 9 -8.87 1.74 15.45
CA ILE A 9 -8.62 3.08 16.03
C ILE A 9 -8.44 4.09 14.89
N GLY A 10 -9.36 5.04 14.77
CA GLY A 10 -9.43 6.05 13.73
C GLY A 10 -10.59 5.79 12.76
N ALA A 11 -11.60 6.68 12.77
CA ALA A 11 -12.80 6.59 11.93
C ALA A 11 -12.68 7.38 10.61
N GLY A 12 -11.45 7.63 10.14
CA GLY A 12 -11.17 8.26 8.85
C GLY A 12 -11.56 7.39 7.65
N THR A 13 -11.02 7.69 6.46
CA THR A 13 -11.27 6.89 5.24
C THR A 13 -10.82 5.44 5.42
N MET A 14 -9.60 5.23 5.94
CA MET A 14 -9.02 3.90 6.09
C MET A 14 -9.75 3.07 7.14
N GLY A 15 -9.74 3.50 8.40
CA GLY A 15 -10.34 2.70 9.48
C GLY A 15 -11.83 2.42 9.31
N SER A 16 -12.63 3.36 8.78
CA SER A 16 -14.04 3.10 8.48
C SER A 16 -14.23 2.01 7.43
N GLY A 17 -13.44 2.00 6.35
CA GLY A 17 -13.58 0.99 5.32
C GLY A 17 -12.97 -0.36 5.71
N ILE A 18 -11.92 -0.37 6.54
CA ILE A 18 -11.42 -1.59 7.19
C ILE A 18 -12.53 -2.19 8.06
N ALA A 19 -13.14 -1.38 8.93
CA ALA A 19 -14.24 -1.81 9.79
C ALA A 19 -15.44 -2.35 9.00
N THR A 20 -15.78 -1.69 7.88
CA THR A 20 -16.87 -2.13 6.98
C THR A 20 -16.56 -3.50 6.37
N ASN A 21 -15.34 -3.71 5.87
CA ASN A 21 -14.96 -5.02 5.31
C ASN A 21 -14.99 -6.13 6.37
N ILE A 22 -14.47 -5.87 7.57
CA ILE A 22 -14.42 -6.89 8.62
C ILE A 22 -15.83 -7.28 9.08
N ALA A 23 -16.71 -6.30 9.29
CA ALA A 23 -18.07 -6.55 9.76
C ALA A 23 -18.95 -7.28 8.71
N GLU A 24 -18.74 -7.00 7.43
CA GLU A 24 -19.34 -7.75 6.31
C GLU A 24 -18.96 -9.24 6.33
N ASN A 25 -17.75 -9.56 6.80
CA ASN A 25 -17.23 -10.92 6.87
C ASN A 25 -17.47 -11.60 8.22
N GLY A 26 -18.46 -11.15 8.98
CA GLY A 26 -19.01 -11.91 10.11
C GLY A 26 -18.36 -11.65 11.47
N MET A 27 -17.37 -10.77 11.56
CA MET A 27 -16.65 -10.45 12.79
C MET A 27 -17.25 -9.22 13.49
N GLU A 28 -17.17 -9.20 14.82
CA GLU A 28 -17.58 -8.05 15.64
C GLU A 28 -16.52 -6.95 15.57
N VAL A 29 -16.93 -5.71 15.32
CA VAL A 29 -16.01 -4.58 15.15
C VAL A 29 -16.32 -3.45 16.12
N SER A 30 -15.29 -2.96 16.81
CA SER A 30 -15.35 -1.74 17.62
C SER A 30 -14.50 -0.65 16.98
N LEU A 31 -15.16 0.31 16.35
CA LEU A 31 -14.52 1.47 15.71
C LEU A 31 -14.44 2.65 16.68
N ILE A 32 -13.22 3.07 17.01
CA ILE A 32 -12.94 4.08 18.01
C ILE A 32 -12.37 5.35 17.37
N ASP A 33 -12.92 6.51 17.70
CA ASP A 33 -12.38 7.83 17.33
C ASP A 33 -12.81 8.87 18.38
N LEU A 34 -12.00 9.91 18.57
CA LEU A 34 -12.33 11.01 19.48
C LEU A 34 -13.44 11.91 18.93
N SER A 35 -13.65 11.91 17.61
CA SER A 35 -14.66 12.72 16.93
C SER A 35 -15.95 11.93 16.70
N GLN A 36 -17.03 12.33 17.38
CA GLN A 36 -18.37 11.76 17.13
C GLN A 36 -18.81 11.96 15.68
N GLU A 37 -18.51 13.11 15.08
CA GLU A 37 -18.81 13.39 13.67
C GLU A 37 -18.17 12.38 12.71
N LYS A 38 -16.90 11.99 12.97
CA LYS A 38 -16.23 10.96 12.17
C LYS A 38 -16.86 9.58 12.36
N LEU A 39 -17.26 9.24 13.58
CA LEU A 39 -17.95 7.98 13.89
C LEU A 39 -19.30 7.90 13.17
N ASP A 40 -20.11 8.97 13.22
CA ASP A 40 -21.39 9.05 12.52
C ASP A 40 -21.19 8.95 11.00
N SER A 41 -20.18 9.65 10.48
CA SER A 41 -19.80 9.59 9.06
C SER A 41 -19.28 8.20 8.64
N ALA A 42 -18.62 7.46 9.53
CA ALA A 42 -18.17 6.10 9.27
C ALA A 42 -19.36 5.12 9.17
N LEU A 43 -20.32 5.22 10.10
CA LEU A 43 -21.55 4.43 10.03
C LEU A 43 -22.35 4.72 8.76
N GLU A 44 -22.46 5.99 8.38
CA GLU A 44 -23.19 6.37 7.17
C GLU A 44 -22.52 5.85 5.89
N ARG A 45 -21.17 5.88 5.84
CA ARG A 45 -20.41 5.26 4.74
C ARG A 45 -20.63 3.76 4.68
N ALA A 46 -20.61 3.06 5.82
CA ALA A 46 -20.88 1.62 5.88
C ALA A 46 -22.30 1.30 5.39
N ARG A 47 -23.32 2.03 5.86
CA ARG A 47 -24.72 1.89 5.40
C ARG A 47 -24.85 2.04 3.89
N LYS A 48 -24.27 3.10 3.32
CA LYS A 48 -24.28 3.36 1.87
C LYS A 48 -23.55 2.27 1.10
N PHE A 49 -22.43 1.78 1.63
CA PHE A 49 -21.67 0.70 1.02
C PHE A 49 -22.49 -0.60 0.95
N TYR A 50 -23.09 -1.03 2.07
CA TYR A 50 -23.93 -2.23 2.10
C TYR A 50 -25.19 -2.07 1.24
N ALA A 51 -25.88 -0.92 1.31
CA ALA A 51 -27.04 -0.65 0.47
C ALA A 51 -26.71 -0.77 -1.03
N ARG A 52 -25.58 -0.20 -1.45
CA ARG A 52 -25.10 -0.32 -2.83
C ARG A 52 -24.76 -1.76 -3.22
N ASN A 53 -24.27 -2.59 -2.29
CA ASN A 53 -24.04 -4.02 -2.56
C ASN A 53 -25.35 -4.80 -2.66
N VAL A 54 -26.38 -4.43 -1.90
CA VAL A 54 -27.74 -4.96 -2.02
C VAL A 54 -28.36 -4.60 -3.37
N ASP A 55 -28.28 -3.32 -3.77
CA ASP A 55 -28.80 -2.84 -5.07
C ASP A 55 -28.12 -3.54 -6.26
N LYS A 56 -26.87 -3.97 -6.08
CA LYS A 56 -26.08 -4.70 -7.08
C LYS A 56 -26.22 -6.22 -6.98
N GLU A 57 -27.10 -6.72 -6.12
CA GLU A 57 -27.33 -8.15 -5.87
C GLU A 57 -26.06 -8.91 -5.41
N ARG A 58 -25.10 -8.20 -4.81
CA ARG A 58 -23.86 -8.78 -4.26
C ARG A 58 -24.00 -9.18 -2.80
N MET A 59 -25.06 -8.72 -2.13
CA MET A 59 -25.35 -8.96 -0.72
C MET A 59 -26.88 -8.98 -0.52
N SER A 60 -27.39 -9.77 0.41
CA SER A 60 -28.82 -9.74 0.77
C SER A 60 -29.12 -8.63 1.79
N GLN A 61 -30.36 -8.16 1.84
CA GLN A 61 -30.77 -7.16 2.84
C GLN A 61 -30.54 -7.64 4.28
N THR A 62 -30.76 -8.93 4.55
CA THR A 62 -30.48 -9.55 5.85
C THR A 62 -28.98 -9.55 6.18
N ALA A 63 -28.13 -9.85 5.20
CA ALA A 63 -26.68 -9.82 5.39
C ALA A 63 -26.19 -8.38 5.64
N ALA A 64 -26.73 -7.39 4.94
CA ALA A 64 -26.43 -5.98 5.16
C ALA A 64 -26.81 -5.52 6.57
N ALA A 65 -28.00 -5.91 7.05
CA ALA A 65 -28.44 -5.60 8.41
C ALA A 65 -27.52 -6.24 9.45
N ALA A 66 -27.20 -7.54 9.31
CA ALA A 66 -26.30 -8.24 10.21
C ALA A 66 -24.87 -7.65 10.21
N ALA A 67 -24.34 -7.25 9.05
CA ALA A 67 -23.04 -6.61 8.95
C ALA A 67 -23.02 -5.23 9.65
N LEU A 68 -24.13 -4.50 9.63
CA LEU A 68 -24.24 -3.23 10.35
C LEU A 68 -24.37 -3.44 11.87
N GLU A 69 -25.09 -4.47 12.31
CA GLU A 69 -25.24 -4.82 13.73
C GLU A 69 -23.91 -5.18 14.40
N ARG A 70 -22.98 -5.79 13.65
CA ARG A 70 -21.62 -6.10 14.12
C ARG A 70 -20.71 -4.88 14.25
N LEU A 71 -21.09 -3.73 13.71
CA LEU A 71 -20.27 -2.52 13.73
C LEU A 71 -20.70 -1.59 14.88
N SER A 72 -19.95 -1.65 15.98
CA SER A 72 -20.07 -0.73 17.10
C SER A 72 -19.12 0.47 16.93
N VAL A 73 -19.58 1.66 17.34
CA VAL A 73 -18.77 2.89 17.36
C VAL A 73 -18.67 3.45 18.78
N GLY A 74 -17.54 4.06 19.13
CA GLY A 74 -17.38 4.68 20.45
C GLY A 74 -16.16 5.59 20.56
N GLY A 75 -16.12 6.39 21.63
CA GLY A 75 -15.03 7.34 21.87
C GLY A 75 -13.98 6.87 22.88
N LYS A 76 -14.13 5.66 23.44
CA LYS A 76 -13.29 5.19 24.54
C LYS A 76 -12.54 3.92 24.17
N LEU A 77 -11.24 3.89 24.50
CA LEU A 77 -10.35 2.76 24.22
C LEU A 77 -10.62 1.54 25.11
N ASP A 78 -11.30 1.71 26.25
CA ASP A 78 -11.70 0.61 27.16
C ASP A 78 -12.62 -0.41 26.48
N ALA A 79 -13.41 0.02 25.49
CA ALA A 79 -14.25 -0.84 24.67
C ALA A 79 -13.45 -1.91 23.89
N LEU A 80 -12.14 -1.73 23.72
CA LEU A 80 -11.26 -2.66 23.00
C LEU A 80 -10.76 -3.82 23.87
N GLY A 81 -11.06 -3.83 25.18
CA GLY A 81 -10.49 -4.80 26.11
C GLY A 81 -10.82 -6.26 25.84
N ASN A 82 -11.86 -6.52 25.05
CA ASN A 82 -12.26 -7.88 24.65
C ASN A 82 -11.87 -8.25 23.21
N CYS A 83 -11.16 -7.39 22.48
CA CYS A 83 -10.72 -7.65 21.12
C CYS A 83 -9.59 -8.69 21.07
N ASP A 84 -9.54 -9.45 19.98
CA ASP A 84 -8.48 -10.41 19.67
C ASP A 84 -7.41 -9.76 18.76
N LEU A 85 -7.83 -8.78 17.95
CA LEU A 85 -6.99 -7.95 17.11
C LEU A 85 -7.37 -6.47 17.26
N VAL A 86 -6.41 -5.57 17.35
CA VAL A 86 -6.63 -4.11 17.27
C VAL A 86 -5.77 -3.52 16.16
N ILE A 87 -6.39 -2.81 15.21
CA ILE A 87 -5.71 -2.16 14.08
C ILE A 87 -5.81 -0.64 14.25
N GLU A 88 -4.66 0.02 14.32
CA GLU A 88 -4.56 1.47 14.33
C GLU A 88 -4.55 2.02 12.90
N ALA A 89 -5.41 3.01 12.62
CA ALA A 89 -5.58 3.68 11.33
C ALA A 89 -5.81 5.20 11.49
N VAL A 90 -5.10 5.83 12.43
CA VAL A 90 -5.01 7.27 12.63
C VAL A 90 -4.01 7.92 11.65
N PHE A 91 -3.84 9.24 11.74
CA PHE A 91 -2.95 9.99 10.86
C PHE A 91 -1.51 9.45 10.87
N GLU A 92 -0.84 9.60 9.73
CA GLU A 92 0.52 9.09 9.48
C GLU A 92 1.58 9.94 10.21
N ARG A 93 1.61 9.83 11.54
CA ARG A 93 2.50 10.55 12.44
C ARG A 93 3.02 9.60 13.51
N PHE A 94 4.33 9.46 13.60
CA PHE A 94 4.97 8.51 14.51
C PHE A 94 4.58 8.76 15.98
N ASP A 95 4.62 10.03 16.41
CA ASP A 95 4.30 10.43 17.78
C ASP A 95 2.84 10.10 18.14
N LEU A 96 1.90 10.41 17.25
CA LEU A 96 0.49 10.10 17.43
C LEU A 96 0.24 8.58 17.52
N LYS A 97 0.80 7.79 16.60
CA LYS A 97 0.63 6.33 16.60
C LYS A 97 1.26 5.69 17.84
N ALA A 98 2.45 6.15 18.24
CA ALA A 98 3.10 5.70 19.47
C ALA A 98 2.25 6.01 20.72
N GLU A 99 1.65 7.20 20.78
CA GLU A 99 0.76 7.60 21.88
C GLU A 99 -0.47 6.69 21.96
N VAL A 100 -1.08 6.33 20.82
CA VAL A 100 -2.20 5.37 20.78
C VAL A 100 -1.83 4.06 21.49
N TYR A 101 -0.69 3.46 21.15
CA TYR A 101 -0.28 2.20 21.78
C TYR A 101 0.08 2.34 23.26
N SER A 102 0.66 3.48 23.66
CA SER A 102 0.89 3.77 25.07
C SER A 102 -0.42 3.83 25.85
N ASN A 103 -1.46 4.45 25.29
CA ASN A 103 -2.78 4.59 25.91
C ASN A 103 -3.59 3.29 25.97
N LEU A 104 -3.22 2.27 25.18
CA LEU A 104 -3.83 0.93 25.24
C LEU A 104 -3.27 0.06 26.38
N ARG A 105 -2.17 0.48 27.03
CA ARG A 105 -1.49 -0.32 28.05
C ARG A 105 -2.41 -0.56 29.25
N GLY A 106 -2.61 -1.84 29.58
CA GLY A 106 -3.46 -2.26 30.70
C GLY A 106 -4.96 -2.25 30.40
N LEU A 107 -5.38 -1.89 29.18
CA LEU A 107 -6.78 -1.96 28.74
C LEU A 107 -7.09 -3.26 27.98
N LEU A 108 -6.07 -3.91 27.41
CA LEU A 108 -6.23 -5.06 26.51
C LEU A 108 -5.82 -6.38 27.19
N LYS A 109 -6.30 -7.50 26.64
CA LYS A 109 -5.83 -8.85 27.00
C LYS A 109 -4.33 -9.00 26.68
N ASP A 110 -3.65 -9.88 27.43
CA ASP A 110 -2.23 -10.15 27.22
C ASP A 110 -1.92 -10.81 25.86
N ASP A 111 -2.90 -11.51 25.29
CA ASP A 111 -2.80 -12.25 24.02
C ASP A 111 -3.39 -11.51 22.81
N VAL A 112 -3.80 -10.24 22.98
CA VAL A 112 -4.25 -9.40 21.85
C VAL A 112 -3.15 -9.25 20.79
N ILE A 113 -3.53 -9.27 19.51
CA ILE A 113 -2.65 -8.87 18.41
C ILE A 113 -2.84 -7.36 18.17
N LEU A 114 -1.74 -6.65 17.98
CA LEU A 114 -1.73 -5.23 17.67
C LEU A 114 -1.21 -5.01 16.25
N GLY A 115 -1.98 -4.31 15.43
CA GLY A 115 -1.65 -3.96 14.06
C GLY A 115 -1.59 -2.44 13.86
N THR A 116 -0.76 -1.98 12.93
CA THR A 116 -0.82 -0.61 12.39
C THR A 116 -1.09 -0.63 10.89
N ASN A 117 -2.03 0.19 10.43
CA ASN A 117 -2.26 0.52 9.02
C ASN A 117 -1.40 1.73 8.64
N THR A 118 -0.10 1.67 8.93
CA THR A 118 0.87 2.64 8.40
C THR A 118 1.24 2.24 6.98
N SER A 119 1.51 3.23 6.15
CA SER A 119 1.93 3.08 4.75
C SER A 119 3.44 3.25 4.56
N CYS A 120 4.09 3.96 5.49
CA CYS A 120 5.49 4.38 5.32
C CYS A 120 6.36 4.29 6.58
N LEU A 121 5.77 4.31 7.78
CA LEU A 121 6.56 4.27 9.02
C LEU A 121 7.07 2.86 9.27
N LYS A 122 8.31 2.75 9.76
CA LYS A 122 8.89 1.46 10.15
C LYS A 122 8.06 0.82 11.27
N VAL A 123 7.52 -0.36 10.99
CA VAL A 123 6.72 -1.14 11.94
C VAL A 123 7.55 -1.49 13.17
N SER A 124 8.81 -1.84 12.99
CA SER A 124 9.72 -2.19 14.10
C SER A 124 9.94 -1.01 15.04
N ALA A 125 10.00 0.23 14.52
CA ALA A 125 10.17 1.43 15.35
C ALA A 125 8.92 1.73 16.18
N LEU A 126 7.72 1.56 15.61
CA LEU A 126 6.47 1.63 16.36
C LEU A 126 6.38 0.50 17.41
N GLY A 127 6.82 -0.71 17.06
CA GLY A 127 6.84 -1.86 17.94
C GLY A 127 7.66 -1.64 19.22
N GLU A 128 8.69 -0.80 19.21
CA GLU A 128 9.44 -0.42 20.42
C GLU A 128 8.59 0.34 21.46
N LYS A 129 7.46 0.92 21.04
CA LYS A 129 6.51 1.64 21.92
C LYS A 129 5.36 0.76 22.38
N VAL A 130 5.29 -0.48 21.90
CA VAL A 130 4.26 -1.46 22.23
C VAL A 130 4.70 -2.35 23.39
N HIS A 131 3.79 -2.67 24.31
CA HIS A 131 4.09 -3.49 25.49
C HIS A 131 4.61 -4.89 25.13
N ASN A 132 3.95 -5.57 24.19
CA ASN A 132 4.35 -6.87 23.68
C ASN A 132 4.68 -6.79 22.17
N PRO A 133 5.91 -6.41 21.79
CA PRO A 133 6.29 -6.26 20.39
C PRO A 133 6.26 -7.57 19.59
N ALA A 134 6.24 -8.72 20.26
CA ALA A 134 6.12 -10.02 19.59
C ALA A 134 4.74 -10.23 18.94
N ARG A 135 3.71 -9.54 19.47
CA ARG A 135 2.34 -9.54 18.95
C ARG A 135 2.00 -8.26 18.19
N PHE A 136 3.01 -7.58 17.67
CA PHE A 136 2.86 -6.35 16.89
C PHE A 136 3.34 -6.51 15.45
N LEU A 137 2.56 -6.02 14.48
CA LEU A 137 2.91 -6.07 13.05
C LEU A 137 2.22 -4.97 12.24
N GLY A 138 2.62 -4.80 10.98
CA GLY A 138 1.90 -3.93 10.05
C GLY A 138 0.77 -4.72 9.36
N ILE A 139 -0.38 -4.08 9.22
CA ILE A 139 -1.54 -4.61 8.49
C ILE A 139 -2.01 -3.48 7.56
N HIS A 140 -1.31 -3.32 6.45
CA HIS A 140 -1.46 -2.18 5.56
C HIS A 140 -2.50 -2.50 4.47
N TYR A 141 -3.71 -1.97 4.67
CA TYR A 141 -4.79 -1.99 3.70
C TYR A 141 -4.60 -0.89 2.65
N PHE A 142 -5.10 -1.15 1.44
CA PHE A 142 -5.04 -0.19 0.32
C PHE A 142 -6.37 0.52 0.12
N ASN A 143 -6.33 1.80 -0.22
CA ASN A 143 -7.52 2.60 -0.46
C ASN A 143 -8.19 2.24 -1.81
N PRO A 144 -9.53 2.08 -1.88
CA PRO A 144 -10.49 2.00 -0.76
C PRO A 144 -10.44 0.63 -0.05
N PRO A 145 -10.25 0.57 1.28
CA PRO A 145 -9.98 -0.69 1.98
C PRO A 145 -11.17 -1.65 2.03
N ALA A 146 -12.40 -1.14 1.92
CA ALA A 146 -13.59 -1.99 1.79
C ALA A 146 -13.61 -2.79 0.48
N VAL A 147 -12.90 -2.32 -0.55
CA VAL A 147 -12.96 -2.88 -1.92
C VAL A 147 -11.63 -3.50 -2.35
N SER A 148 -10.51 -2.89 -1.99
CA SER A 148 -9.19 -3.39 -2.41
C SER A 148 -8.96 -4.79 -1.86
N PRO A 149 -8.51 -5.75 -2.69
CA PRO A 149 -8.31 -7.12 -2.25
C PRO A 149 -6.98 -7.32 -1.51
N ILE A 150 -6.00 -6.43 -1.66
CA ILE A 150 -4.66 -6.61 -1.09
C ILE A 150 -4.57 -6.03 0.32
N VAL A 151 -3.82 -6.73 1.18
CA VAL A 151 -3.31 -6.24 2.47
C VAL A 151 -1.85 -6.64 2.56
N GLU A 152 -0.94 -5.69 2.81
CA GLU A 152 0.43 -6.02 3.16
C GLU A 152 0.50 -6.39 4.65
N VAL A 153 0.96 -7.60 4.94
CA VAL A 153 1.23 -8.09 6.30
C VAL A 153 2.72 -7.91 6.54
N VAL A 154 3.08 -6.87 7.27
CA VAL A 154 4.47 -6.42 7.43
C VAL A 154 5.05 -6.99 8.72
N ARG A 155 6.01 -7.91 8.59
CA ARG A 155 6.72 -8.52 9.70
C ARG A 155 7.77 -7.55 10.27
N GLY A 156 7.54 -7.09 11.50
CA GLY A 156 8.53 -6.36 12.28
C GLY A 156 9.64 -7.25 12.82
N LYS A 157 10.76 -6.66 13.25
CA LYS A 157 11.96 -7.40 13.73
C LYS A 157 11.68 -8.34 14.90
N LYS A 158 10.71 -8.01 15.76
CA LYS A 158 10.37 -8.78 16.97
C LYS A 158 9.09 -9.61 16.81
N THR A 159 8.37 -9.47 15.70
CA THR A 159 7.08 -10.13 15.49
C THR A 159 7.24 -11.65 15.41
N ASP A 160 6.44 -12.37 16.20
CA ASP A 160 6.42 -13.83 16.21
C ASP A 160 5.80 -14.39 14.92
N ASP A 161 6.37 -15.49 14.42
CA ASP A 161 5.85 -16.18 13.23
C ASP A 161 4.40 -16.65 13.40
N SER A 162 4.01 -17.07 14.60
CA SER A 162 2.63 -17.49 14.89
C SER A 162 1.64 -16.34 14.71
N VAL A 163 2.01 -15.11 15.11
CA VAL A 163 1.19 -13.91 14.96
C VAL A 163 1.05 -13.54 13.47
N VAL A 164 2.13 -13.66 12.70
CA VAL A 164 2.08 -13.49 11.25
C VAL A 164 1.09 -14.47 10.63
N GLN A 165 1.16 -15.76 10.99
CA GLN A 165 0.23 -16.77 10.46
C GLN A 165 -1.24 -16.50 10.85
N GLU A 166 -1.49 -16.08 12.09
CA GLU A 166 -2.84 -15.70 12.55
C GLU A 166 -3.42 -14.54 11.73
N VAL A 167 -2.60 -13.52 11.42
CA VAL A 167 -3.05 -12.38 10.61
C VAL A 167 -3.19 -12.75 9.13
N LEU A 168 -2.32 -13.59 8.57
CA LEU A 168 -2.48 -14.11 7.21
C LEU A 168 -3.79 -14.88 7.06
N TYR A 169 -4.16 -15.70 8.06
CA TYR A 169 -5.44 -16.39 8.11
C TYR A 169 -6.61 -15.38 8.19
N PHE A 170 -6.55 -14.42 9.12
CA PHE A 170 -7.55 -13.36 9.25
C PHE A 170 -7.78 -12.57 7.95
N CYS A 171 -6.72 -12.23 7.21
CA CYS A 171 -6.86 -11.57 5.91
C CYS A 171 -7.66 -12.42 4.94
N ARG A 172 -7.43 -13.74 4.89
CA ARG A 172 -8.17 -14.65 4.00
C ARG A 172 -9.64 -14.79 4.40
N GLU A 173 -9.92 -14.87 5.71
CA GLU A 173 -11.29 -14.92 6.24
C GLU A 173 -12.09 -13.65 5.94
N THR A 174 -11.42 -12.50 5.85
CA THR A 174 -12.03 -11.21 5.46
C THR A 174 -12.02 -10.97 3.94
N HIS A 175 -11.80 -12.04 3.17
CA HIS A 175 -11.71 -12.06 1.71
C HIS A 175 -10.65 -11.10 1.13
N LYS A 176 -9.60 -10.83 1.90
CA LYS A 176 -8.37 -10.19 1.46
C LYS A 176 -7.35 -11.24 1.00
N ARG A 177 -6.40 -10.78 0.21
CA ARG A 177 -5.26 -11.53 -0.30
C ARG A 177 -4.01 -10.90 0.31
N PRO A 178 -3.46 -11.51 1.37
CA PRO A 178 -2.31 -10.94 2.03
C PRO A 178 -1.06 -11.06 1.14
N VAL A 179 -0.22 -10.03 1.19
CA VAL A 179 1.15 -10.00 0.68
C VAL A 179 2.05 -9.97 1.91
N LEU A 180 2.86 -11.01 2.13
CA LEU A 180 3.76 -11.05 3.28
C LEU A 180 5.05 -10.30 2.92
N CYS A 181 5.44 -9.35 3.75
CA CYS A 181 6.71 -8.66 3.56
C CYS A 181 7.42 -8.33 4.87
N ARG A 182 8.73 -8.08 4.79
CA ARG A 182 9.53 -7.59 5.92
C ARG A 182 9.35 -6.08 6.07
N ASP A 183 9.59 -5.59 7.28
CA ASP A 183 9.63 -4.16 7.57
C ASP A 183 10.82 -3.48 6.85
N SER A 184 10.54 -2.97 5.65
CA SER A 184 11.43 -2.18 4.82
C SER A 184 10.71 -0.92 4.35
N SER A 185 11.46 0.09 3.92
CA SER A 185 10.87 1.36 3.48
C SER A 185 10.11 1.14 2.18
N GLY A 186 8.82 1.49 2.18
CA GLY A 186 7.90 1.21 1.09
C GLY A 186 7.30 -0.20 1.08
N PHE A 187 7.60 -1.02 2.08
CA PHE A 187 7.14 -2.40 2.18
C PHE A 187 7.40 -3.17 0.87
N ALA A 188 6.42 -3.87 0.32
CA ALA A 188 6.56 -4.56 -0.96
C ALA A 188 6.12 -3.68 -2.14
N LEU A 189 5.00 -2.95 -2.01
CA LEU A 189 4.42 -2.30 -3.20
C LEU A 189 4.87 -0.85 -3.40
N ASN A 190 4.95 -0.06 -2.33
CA ASN A 190 5.41 1.33 -2.45
C ASN A 190 6.90 1.41 -2.82
N ARG A 191 7.69 0.36 -2.50
CA ARG A 191 9.12 0.27 -2.80
C ARG A 191 9.45 0.47 -4.28
N PHE A 192 8.59 0.00 -5.19
CA PHE A 192 8.75 0.18 -6.64
C PHE A 192 7.69 1.09 -7.27
N PHE A 193 6.48 1.21 -6.68
CA PHE A 193 5.45 2.10 -7.20
C PHE A 193 5.82 3.58 -7.09
N CYS A 194 6.38 4.00 -5.95
CA CYS A 194 6.73 5.40 -5.75
C CYS A 194 7.88 5.84 -6.68
N PRO A 195 8.98 5.09 -6.84
CA PRO A 195 10.01 5.43 -7.83
C PRO A 195 9.51 5.47 -9.27
N TYR A 196 8.58 4.60 -9.65
CA TYR A 196 7.93 4.67 -10.96
C TYR A 196 7.18 5.99 -11.19
N ALA A 197 6.37 6.41 -10.22
CA ALA A 197 5.67 7.69 -10.29
C ALA A 197 6.65 8.89 -10.24
N ASN A 198 7.71 8.77 -9.46
CA ASN A 198 8.77 9.76 -9.36
C ASN A 198 9.57 9.88 -10.67
N GLU A 199 9.84 8.77 -11.34
CA GLU A 199 10.52 8.75 -12.64
C GLU A 199 9.66 9.39 -13.73
N ALA A 200 8.34 9.17 -13.71
CA ALA A 200 7.42 9.91 -14.59
C ALA A 200 7.54 11.44 -14.38
N ALA A 201 7.65 11.89 -13.13
CA ALA A 201 7.88 13.31 -12.84
C ALA A 201 9.26 13.81 -13.32
N ARG A 202 10.32 12.99 -13.23
CA ARG A 202 11.66 13.33 -13.79
C ARG A 202 11.64 13.42 -15.31
N LEU A 203 11.00 12.46 -15.98
CA LEU A 203 10.80 12.47 -17.43
C LEU A 203 10.10 13.76 -17.90
N PHE A 204 9.11 14.22 -17.13
CA PHE A 204 8.45 15.51 -17.37
C PHE A 204 9.38 16.70 -17.09
N ASP A 205 10.10 16.70 -15.96
CA ASP A 205 11.04 17.77 -15.59
C ASP A 205 12.14 17.96 -16.63
N GLU A 206 12.59 16.86 -17.23
CA GLU A 206 13.62 16.82 -18.29
C GLU A 206 13.06 17.15 -19.69
N GLY A 207 11.73 17.27 -19.83
CA GLY A 207 11.07 17.60 -21.09
C GLY A 207 11.04 16.45 -22.10
N LEU A 208 11.24 15.20 -21.66
CA LEU A 208 11.23 14.03 -22.55
C LEU A 208 9.82 13.69 -23.06
N GLY A 209 8.79 14.03 -22.30
CA GLY A 209 7.40 13.85 -22.72
C GLY A 209 6.43 14.72 -21.91
N SER A 210 5.29 15.04 -22.53
CA SER A 210 4.15 15.60 -21.80
C SER A 210 3.53 14.57 -20.87
N THR A 211 2.72 15.03 -19.91
CA THR A 211 2.03 14.15 -18.95
C THR A 211 1.17 13.09 -19.65
N ALA A 212 0.47 13.45 -20.73
CA ALA A 212 -0.33 12.49 -21.49
C ALA A 212 0.47 11.52 -22.35
N GLU A 213 1.61 11.94 -22.90
CA GLU A 213 2.50 11.03 -23.64
C GLU A 213 3.11 9.99 -22.70
N ILE A 214 3.59 10.42 -21.53
CA ILE A 214 4.15 9.53 -20.50
C ILE A 214 3.06 8.59 -19.97
N ASP A 215 1.84 9.08 -19.69
CA ASP A 215 0.72 8.23 -19.27
C ASP A 215 0.33 7.19 -20.33
N ARG A 216 0.35 7.56 -21.62
CA ARG A 216 0.09 6.64 -22.73
C ARG A 216 1.16 5.54 -22.80
N VAL A 217 2.44 5.90 -22.71
CA VAL A 217 3.54 4.92 -22.75
C VAL A 217 3.44 3.98 -21.54
N ALA A 218 3.27 4.54 -20.34
CA ALA A 218 3.12 3.79 -19.10
C ALA A 218 1.98 2.75 -19.15
N THR A 219 0.80 3.15 -19.62
CA THR A 219 -0.36 2.26 -19.75
C THR A 219 -0.09 1.12 -20.74
N HIS A 220 0.64 1.39 -21.83
CA HIS A 220 1.01 0.36 -22.80
C HIS A 220 2.03 -0.66 -22.24
N VAL A 221 3.10 -0.17 -21.61
CA VAL A 221 4.20 -1.05 -21.15
C VAL A 221 3.80 -1.88 -19.94
N LEU A 222 2.98 -1.35 -19.02
CA LEU A 222 2.50 -2.07 -17.84
C LEU A 222 1.13 -2.74 -18.02
N GLY A 223 0.44 -2.48 -19.13
CA GLY A 223 -0.95 -2.89 -19.30
C GLY A 223 -1.89 -2.29 -18.25
N ALA A 224 -1.55 -1.12 -17.70
CA ALA A 224 -2.31 -0.46 -16.64
C ALA A 224 -3.50 0.32 -17.21
N ALA A 225 -4.59 0.43 -16.44
CA ALA A 225 -5.78 1.17 -16.85
C ALA A 225 -5.60 2.71 -16.80
N ALA A 226 -4.60 3.19 -16.06
CA ALA A 226 -4.29 4.60 -15.88
C ALA A 226 -2.77 4.79 -15.78
N GLY A 227 -2.26 5.90 -16.33
CA GLY A 227 -0.86 6.26 -16.24
C GLY A 227 -0.48 6.89 -14.89
N PRO A 228 0.82 7.10 -14.63
CA PRO A 228 1.33 7.57 -13.35
C PRO A 228 0.75 8.92 -12.95
N PHE A 229 0.52 9.87 -13.87
CA PHE A 229 -0.02 11.19 -13.52
C PHE A 229 -1.49 11.11 -13.10
N VAL A 230 -2.31 10.34 -13.82
CA VAL A 230 -3.70 10.05 -13.37
C VAL A 230 -3.69 9.43 -11.98
N VAL A 231 -2.85 8.42 -11.74
CA VAL A 231 -2.82 7.73 -10.44
C VAL A 231 -2.34 8.66 -9.32
N MET A 232 -1.29 9.46 -9.55
CA MET A 232 -0.82 10.46 -8.59
C MET A 232 -1.92 11.45 -8.18
N ASN A 233 -2.75 11.89 -9.14
CA ASN A 233 -3.90 12.76 -8.85
C ASN A 233 -4.99 12.06 -8.04
N LEU A 234 -5.24 10.76 -8.28
CA LEU A 234 -6.20 9.96 -7.51
C LEU A 234 -5.75 9.70 -6.07
N VAL A 235 -4.45 9.46 -5.86
CA VAL A 235 -3.84 9.26 -4.54
C VAL A 235 -3.74 10.57 -3.77
N GLY A 236 -3.40 11.66 -4.47
CA GLY A 236 -3.16 12.98 -3.91
C GLY A 236 -1.68 13.27 -3.73
N MET A 237 -1.25 14.45 -4.20
CA MET A 237 0.17 14.80 -4.30
C MET A 237 0.91 14.89 -2.97
N GLN A 238 0.23 15.30 -1.89
CA GLN A 238 0.82 15.32 -0.55
C GLN A 238 1.20 13.91 -0.08
N VAL A 239 0.32 12.94 -0.35
CA VAL A 239 0.55 11.53 0.00
C VAL A 239 1.67 10.95 -0.86
N MET A 240 1.67 11.25 -2.17
CA MET A 240 2.74 10.81 -3.07
C MET A 240 4.12 11.33 -2.67
N LEU A 241 4.24 12.63 -2.35
CA LEU A 241 5.50 13.20 -1.88
C LEU A 241 5.93 12.57 -0.56
N HIS A 242 5.02 12.43 0.41
CA HIS A 242 5.33 11.80 1.68
C HIS A 242 5.81 10.35 1.50
N ALA A 243 5.14 9.56 0.67
CA ALA A 243 5.53 8.19 0.39
C ALA A 243 6.92 8.11 -0.27
N GLN A 244 7.20 8.99 -1.23
CA GLN A 244 8.53 9.06 -1.86
C GLN A 244 9.62 9.48 -0.87
N ASP A 245 9.36 10.49 -0.03
CA ASP A 245 10.32 10.99 0.96
C ASP A 245 10.74 9.88 1.94
N ASN A 246 9.82 8.99 2.33
CA ASN A 246 10.14 7.86 3.21
C ASN A 246 11.08 6.82 2.57
N LEU A 247 11.22 6.82 1.24
CA LEU A 247 12.17 5.94 0.55
C LEU A 247 13.58 6.54 0.46
N THR A 248 13.76 7.83 0.75
CA THR A 248 15.05 8.52 0.56
C THR A 248 16.20 7.95 1.38
N GLU A 249 15.92 7.28 2.51
CA GLU A 249 16.93 6.57 3.30
C GLU A 249 17.60 5.41 2.54
N LEU A 250 16.98 4.93 1.46
CA LEU A 250 17.48 3.84 0.63
C LEU A 250 18.51 4.31 -0.41
N GLY A 251 18.69 5.62 -0.60
CA GLY A 251 19.73 6.20 -1.45
C GLY A 251 19.25 7.24 -2.44
N ALA A 252 20.19 7.79 -3.22
CA ALA A 252 19.96 8.93 -4.11
C ALA A 252 18.93 8.67 -5.22
N PHE A 253 18.79 7.42 -5.68
CA PHE A 253 17.76 7.01 -6.63
C PHE A 253 16.33 7.34 -6.13
N TYR A 254 16.12 7.33 -4.82
CA TYR A 254 14.84 7.60 -4.19
C TYR A 254 14.61 9.09 -3.87
N ALA A 255 15.52 9.99 -4.22
CA ALA A 255 15.29 11.42 -4.07
C ALA A 255 14.08 11.89 -4.92
N PRO A 256 13.14 12.66 -4.36
CA PRO A 256 11.96 13.11 -5.09
C PRO A 256 12.34 14.09 -6.22
N ALA A 257 11.64 13.99 -7.35
CA ALA A 257 11.75 14.89 -8.49
C ALA A 257 11.34 16.33 -8.10
N THR A 258 11.81 17.31 -8.85
CA THR A 258 11.56 18.73 -8.52
C THR A 258 10.08 19.05 -8.59
N SER A 259 9.40 18.62 -9.66
CA SER A 259 7.95 18.80 -9.79
C SER A 259 7.16 18.02 -8.75
N LEU A 260 7.59 16.81 -8.37
CA LEU A 260 6.94 16.02 -7.32
C LEU A 260 6.98 16.77 -5.97
N VAL A 261 8.14 17.32 -5.60
CA VAL A 261 8.29 18.16 -4.40
C VAL A 261 7.39 19.38 -4.46
N ASN A 262 7.42 20.11 -5.58
CA ASN A 262 6.66 21.36 -5.73
C ASN A 262 5.15 21.10 -5.65
N LYS A 263 4.64 20.13 -6.40
CA LYS A 263 3.21 19.79 -6.40
C LYS A 263 2.76 19.18 -5.08
N GLY A 264 3.59 18.32 -4.47
CA GLY A 264 3.29 17.75 -3.16
C GLY A 264 3.15 18.80 -2.06
N LYS A 265 4.08 19.76 -1.99
CA LYS A 265 4.02 20.85 -0.98
C LYS A 265 2.79 21.74 -1.12
N HIS A 266 2.30 21.95 -2.35
CA HIS A 266 1.15 22.82 -2.62
C HIS A 266 -0.17 22.06 -2.80
N ALA A 267 -0.18 20.74 -2.62
CA ALA A 267 -1.33 19.87 -2.89
C ALA A 267 -1.93 20.09 -4.29
N GLU A 268 -1.08 20.35 -5.28
CA GLU A 268 -1.51 20.75 -6.63
C GLU A 268 -1.50 19.55 -7.57
N ALA A 269 -2.66 19.21 -8.13
CA ALA A 269 -2.78 18.14 -9.12
C ALA A 269 -1.94 18.40 -10.39
N TRP A 270 -1.61 17.34 -11.11
CA TRP A 270 -1.05 17.40 -12.45
C TRP A 270 -2.11 17.83 -13.48
N SER A 271 -1.74 18.74 -14.38
CA SER A 271 -2.51 18.94 -15.63
C SER A 271 -2.16 17.81 -16.58
N ILE A 272 -3.18 17.11 -17.07
CA ILE A 272 -3.02 16.03 -18.03
C ILE A 272 -3.66 16.53 -19.32
N ASP A 273 -2.82 17.16 -20.14
CA ASP A 273 -3.26 17.81 -21.37
C ASP A 273 -3.64 16.76 -22.42
N PRO A 274 -4.48 17.07 -23.41
CA PRO A 274 -4.74 16.14 -24.52
C PRO A 274 -3.44 15.78 -25.25
N LEU A 275 -3.41 14.58 -25.86
CA LEU A 275 -2.30 14.19 -26.73
C LEU A 275 -2.20 15.17 -27.91
N ASN A 276 -1.10 15.91 -27.96
CA ASN A 276 -0.85 16.93 -28.98
C ASN A 276 0.01 16.41 -30.14
N SER A 277 0.58 15.20 -30.00
CA SER A 277 1.37 14.54 -31.04
C SER A 277 1.10 13.03 -31.04
N GLY A 278 1.35 12.38 -32.18
CA GLY A 278 1.27 10.93 -32.31
C GLY A 278 2.46 10.21 -31.63
N PRO A 279 2.46 8.87 -31.59
CA PRO A 279 3.59 8.09 -31.09
C PRO A 279 4.90 8.45 -31.79
N ASP A 280 5.97 8.57 -31.03
CA ASP A 280 7.34 8.70 -31.51
C ASP A 280 8.11 7.48 -31.02
N GLU A 281 8.49 6.58 -31.92
CA GLU A 281 9.05 5.27 -31.54
C GLU A 281 10.31 5.38 -30.68
N ILE A 282 11.19 6.35 -30.97
CA ILE A 282 12.47 6.48 -30.26
C ILE A 282 12.22 7.04 -28.86
N ARG A 283 11.46 8.13 -28.80
CA ARG A 283 11.14 8.81 -27.53
C ARG A 283 10.25 7.95 -26.63
N ASP A 284 9.25 7.27 -27.20
CA ASP A 284 8.38 6.35 -26.48
C ASP A 284 9.17 5.18 -25.90
N GLN A 285 10.15 4.65 -26.65
CA GLN A 285 11.02 3.58 -26.16
C GLN A 285 11.90 4.06 -25.00
N GLU A 286 12.44 5.26 -25.05
CA GLU A 286 13.24 5.83 -23.96
C GLU A 286 12.40 6.04 -22.69
N ILE A 287 11.19 6.60 -22.82
CA ILE A 287 10.22 6.73 -21.72
C ILE A 287 9.88 5.35 -21.15
N ALA A 288 9.60 4.37 -22.01
CA ALA A 288 9.28 3.00 -21.62
C ALA A 288 10.39 2.37 -20.79
N ASP A 289 11.64 2.46 -21.26
CA ASP A 289 12.80 1.87 -20.60
C ASP A 289 13.05 2.49 -19.23
N ARG A 290 12.93 3.82 -19.10
CA ARG A 290 13.12 4.50 -17.82
C ARG A 290 12.02 4.16 -16.81
N LEU A 291 10.76 4.16 -17.24
CA LEU A 291 9.64 3.78 -16.38
C LEU A 291 9.75 2.33 -15.90
N MET A 292 10.10 1.40 -16.80
CA MET A 292 10.31 0.00 -16.45
C MET A 292 11.55 -0.17 -15.57
N GLY A 293 12.66 0.51 -15.88
CA GLY A 293 13.87 0.48 -15.06
C GLY A 293 13.62 0.97 -13.63
N ALA A 294 12.80 2.01 -13.45
CA ALA A 294 12.41 2.53 -12.14
C ALA A 294 11.50 1.58 -11.34
N ILE A 295 10.94 0.55 -11.98
CA ILE A 295 10.22 -0.55 -11.31
C ILE A 295 11.18 -1.72 -11.05
N PHE A 296 11.90 -2.16 -12.09
CA PHE A 296 12.71 -3.37 -12.05
C PHE A 296 13.88 -3.27 -11.08
N LEU A 297 14.56 -2.13 -11.04
CA LEU A 297 15.69 -1.94 -10.13
C LEU A 297 15.27 -2.11 -8.66
N PRO A 298 14.23 -1.41 -8.16
CA PRO A 298 13.72 -1.66 -6.80
C PRO A 298 13.20 -3.07 -6.56
N VAL A 299 12.48 -3.69 -7.52
CA VAL A 299 11.94 -5.05 -7.35
C VAL A 299 13.07 -6.08 -7.18
N LEU A 300 14.12 -6.01 -7.99
CA LEU A 300 15.26 -6.90 -7.87
C LEU A 300 16.03 -6.67 -6.55
N GLN A 301 16.18 -5.41 -6.13
CA GLN A 301 16.76 -5.10 -4.80
C GLN A 301 15.89 -5.64 -3.66
N GLU A 302 14.56 -5.56 -3.79
CA GLU A 302 13.60 -6.09 -2.83
C GLU A 302 13.73 -7.62 -2.68
N ILE A 303 13.96 -8.32 -3.80
CA ILE A 303 14.22 -9.77 -3.82
C ILE A 303 15.55 -10.09 -3.14
N ASP A 304 16.63 -9.37 -3.46
CA ASP A 304 17.94 -9.54 -2.81
C ASP A 304 17.89 -9.30 -1.30
N GLU A 305 17.08 -8.34 -0.86
CA GLU A 305 16.85 -8.00 0.55
C GLU A 305 15.89 -8.97 1.26
N GLU A 306 15.32 -9.94 0.53
CA GLU A 306 14.29 -10.87 1.00
C GLU A 306 13.08 -10.15 1.62
N VAL A 307 12.70 -8.98 1.08
CA VAL A 307 11.59 -8.19 1.62
C VAL A 307 10.26 -8.86 1.29
N ALA A 308 10.06 -9.31 0.05
CA ALA A 308 8.93 -10.13 -0.36
C ALA A 308 9.35 -11.11 -1.47
N ILE A 309 8.59 -12.18 -1.64
CA ILE A 309 8.84 -13.14 -2.72
C ILE A 309 8.25 -12.63 -4.05
N PRO A 310 8.83 -13.00 -5.22
CA PRO A 310 8.36 -12.53 -6.53
C PRO A 310 6.85 -12.71 -6.77
N ALA A 311 6.29 -13.86 -6.35
CA ALA A 311 4.86 -14.15 -6.50
C ALA A 311 3.96 -13.16 -5.74
N ASP A 312 4.38 -12.70 -4.57
CA ASP A 312 3.64 -11.76 -3.74
C ASP A 312 3.77 -10.32 -4.29
N ILE A 313 4.95 -9.95 -4.79
CA ILE A 313 5.20 -8.69 -5.51
C ILE A 313 4.25 -8.59 -6.71
N ASP A 314 4.22 -9.62 -7.56
CA ASP A 314 3.38 -9.66 -8.75
C ASP A 314 1.89 -9.66 -8.42
N LEU A 315 1.49 -10.40 -7.37
CA LEU A 315 0.12 -10.41 -6.88
C LEU A 315 -0.33 -9.00 -6.45
N GLY A 316 0.50 -8.29 -5.69
CA GLY A 316 0.22 -6.93 -5.26
C GLY A 316 0.19 -5.94 -6.41
N ALA A 317 1.16 -6.01 -7.34
CA ALA A 317 1.18 -5.18 -8.54
C ALA A 317 -0.09 -5.36 -9.39
N ALA A 318 -0.51 -6.60 -9.62
CA ALA A 318 -1.71 -6.90 -10.41
C ALA A 318 -3.00 -6.40 -9.73
N LEU A 319 -3.13 -6.59 -8.42
CA LEU A 319 -4.41 -6.40 -7.75
C LEU A 319 -4.57 -5.06 -7.04
N ALA A 320 -3.50 -4.51 -6.45
CA ALA A 320 -3.52 -3.19 -5.83
C ALA A 320 -3.23 -2.10 -6.86
N LEU A 321 -2.18 -2.26 -7.65
CA LEU A 321 -1.71 -1.24 -8.61
C LEU A 321 -2.36 -1.37 -10.00
N LYS A 322 -3.07 -2.48 -10.26
CA LYS A 322 -3.75 -2.76 -11.54
C LYS A 322 -2.80 -2.83 -12.73
N PHE A 323 -1.57 -3.32 -12.52
CA PHE A 323 -0.65 -3.60 -13.61
C PHE A 323 -1.09 -4.88 -14.33
N GLY A 324 -1.42 -4.77 -15.61
CA GLY A 324 -1.78 -5.92 -16.45
C GLY A 324 -0.58 -6.81 -16.78
N LYS A 325 0.64 -6.27 -16.66
CA LYS A 325 1.92 -6.99 -16.77
C LYS A 325 2.69 -6.79 -15.45
N PRO A 326 2.57 -7.74 -14.50
CA PRO A 326 3.29 -7.67 -13.23
C PRO A 326 4.81 -7.69 -13.43
N PRO A 327 5.59 -7.03 -12.55
CA PRO A 327 7.00 -6.74 -12.80
C PRO A 327 7.89 -7.98 -12.92
N CYS A 328 7.74 -9.00 -12.07
CA CYS A 328 8.60 -10.19 -12.11
C CYS A 328 8.31 -11.02 -13.36
N ALA A 329 7.04 -11.28 -13.65
CA ALA A 329 6.62 -11.94 -14.90
C ALA A 329 7.04 -11.16 -16.16
N LEU A 330 7.00 -9.83 -16.11
CA LEU A 330 7.43 -8.98 -17.22
C LEU A 330 8.94 -9.06 -17.42
N MET A 331 9.74 -9.00 -16.35
CA MET A 331 11.18 -9.20 -16.43
C MET A 331 11.53 -10.58 -17.02
N ASP A 332 10.88 -11.65 -16.55
CA ASP A 332 11.07 -13.01 -17.10
C ASP A 332 10.76 -13.07 -18.61
N THR A 333 9.71 -12.37 -19.06
CA THR A 333 9.32 -12.31 -20.48
C THR A 333 10.34 -11.53 -21.33
N LEU A 334 10.87 -10.43 -20.78
CA LEU A 334 11.84 -9.57 -21.46
C LEU A 334 13.23 -10.20 -21.53
N GLY A 335 13.60 -10.98 -20.51
CA GLY A 335 14.91 -11.59 -20.37
C GLY A 335 15.97 -10.66 -19.77
N ARG A 336 17.01 -11.28 -19.20
CA ARG A 336 18.08 -10.61 -18.43
C ARG A 336 18.71 -9.42 -19.15
N GLU A 337 19.10 -9.58 -20.42
CA GLU A 337 19.80 -8.53 -21.18
C GLU A 337 18.94 -7.27 -21.36
N ALA A 338 17.64 -7.45 -21.61
CA ALA A 338 16.71 -6.34 -21.76
C ALA A 338 16.50 -5.60 -20.43
N VAL A 339 16.39 -6.35 -19.33
CA VAL A 339 16.26 -5.78 -17.98
C VAL A 339 17.53 -5.03 -17.57
N GLU A 340 18.71 -5.61 -17.79
CA GLU A 340 20.00 -4.99 -17.50
C GLU A 340 20.15 -3.64 -18.21
N ARG A 341 19.80 -3.58 -19.49
CA ARG A 341 19.81 -2.35 -20.30
C ARG A 341 18.90 -1.25 -19.71
N MET A 342 17.78 -1.61 -19.09
CA MET A 342 16.84 -0.65 -18.49
C MET A 342 17.32 -0.15 -17.12
N ILE A 343 17.94 -1.01 -16.29
CA ILE A 343 18.31 -0.64 -14.92
C ILE A 343 19.73 -0.05 -14.80
N LEU A 344 20.66 -0.43 -15.69
CA LEU A 344 22.05 -0.01 -15.61
C LEU A 344 22.25 1.52 -15.68
N PRO A 345 21.56 2.28 -16.55
CA PRO A 345 21.67 3.74 -16.57
C PRO A 345 21.25 4.37 -15.25
N LEU A 346 20.13 3.90 -14.67
CA LEU A 346 19.63 4.39 -13.39
C LEU A 346 20.61 4.06 -12.25
N ALA A 347 21.09 2.81 -12.20
CA ALA A 347 22.06 2.40 -11.20
C ALA A 347 23.35 3.23 -11.27
N SER A 348 23.85 3.47 -12.48
CA SER A 348 25.06 4.28 -12.71
C SER A 348 24.86 5.75 -12.36
N GLN A 349 23.72 6.34 -12.74
CA GLN A 349 23.41 7.75 -12.48
C GLN A 349 23.28 8.04 -10.98
N TYR A 350 22.72 7.10 -10.22
CA TYR A 350 22.39 7.30 -8.81
C TYR A 350 23.30 6.55 -7.84
N ASP A 351 24.40 5.96 -8.32
CA ASP A 351 25.30 5.10 -7.53
C ASP A 351 24.54 4.02 -6.75
N ALA A 352 23.50 3.45 -7.38
CA ALA A 352 22.68 2.42 -6.77
C ALA A 352 23.32 1.04 -6.99
N ARG A 353 23.22 0.17 -5.99
CA ARG A 353 23.71 -1.21 -6.09
C ARG A 353 22.97 -1.95 -7.21
N MET A 354 23.74 -2.51 -8.14
CA MET A 354 23.22 -3.47 -9.11
C MET A 354 22.79 -4.76 -8.39
N PRO A 355 21.56 -5.24 -8.62
CA PRO A 355 21.02 -6.38 -7.88
C PRO A 355 21.57 -7.71 -8.41
N GLU A 356 21.86 -8.64 -7.49
CA GLU A 356 22.35 -10.00 -7.79
C GLU A 356 21.23 -10.87 -8.38
N SER A 357 19.98 -10.66 -7.98
CA SER A 357 18.79 -11.30 -8.55
C SER A 357 18.55 -11.00 -10.03
N LEU A 358 19.30 -10.08 -10.64
CA LEU A 358 19.31 -9.94 -12.11
C LEU A 358 19.64 -11.27 -12.80
N GLU A 359 20.49 -12.11 -12.20
CA GLU A 359 20.83 -13.44 -12.72
C GLU A 359 19.66 -14.45 -12.65
N GLN A 360 18.60 -14.15 -11.89
CA GLN A 360 17.41 -14.99 -11.76
C GLN A 360 16.33 -14.64 -12.81
N VAL A 361 16.50 -13.52 -13.53
CA VAL A 361 15.56 -13.08 -14.58
C VAL A 361 15.43 -14.15 -15.67
N GLY A 362 14.20 -14.57 -15.93
CA GLY A 362 13.85 -15.75 -16.74
C GLY A 362 13.31 -16.91 -15.89
N SER A 363 13.38 -16.80 -14.56
CA SER A 363 12.93 -17.80 -13.59
C SER A 363 12.38 -17.21 -12.28
N LEU A 364 12.11 -15.90 -12.23
CA LEU A 364 11.60 -15.24 -11.02
C LEU A 364 10.24 -15.78 -10.60
N THR A 365 9.43 -16.21 -11.58
CA THR A 365 8.05 -16.66 -11.38
C THR A 365 7.87 -18.19 -11.38
N THR A 366 8.95 -18.95 -11.51
CA THR A 366 8.92 -20.43 -11.63
C THR A 366 9.04 -21.18 -10.32
#